data_AF-A0A848NVK2-F1
#
_entry.id   AF-A0A848NVK2-F1
#
_cell.length_a   1.000
_cell.length_b   1.000
_cell.length_c   1.000
_cell.angle_alpha   90.00
_cell.angle_beta   90.00
_cell.angle_gamma   90.00
#
_symmetry.space_group_name_H-M   'P 1'
#
loop_
_entity.id
_entity.type
_entity.pdbx_description
1 polymer ?
#
loop_
_entity_poly.entity_id
_entity_poly.type
_entity_poly.pdbx_seq_one_letter_code
_entity_poly.pdbx_strand_id
1 'polypeptide(L)'
;MFWRFGGGCTPGHVQSANSAQAVDNSYGALGRGFAVATSGASVLGNHCDTNLSAEAVLTVKSHLAVNYGYIRYTFSDGSSGGSIQQHAIANNYPGLLDGIIMSGTSFPDGLSIGNEFADCHLLRNYFSSTAPALWTNTAQQAAVMGKPDLSTCASVDTDFFHLGAPFFSVVYDPTVGCLFPDNAAPPTFSGSMPAPGLYDPVNNRQGVRCTYQDSLVAIFGKRASDGFANRSYDNVGVQYGLAALQTGTITSAQFLDLNQRIGGIDIDGVYQTTRSIADAGALPAAYQSGQVVDGKSLGNVPIIAWYSYNNQIFHDAFYNWQVRARLIAANGSASNQVIWTFLGNPGTFPQDAFNQMDQWLSTLEADTSADSQPTKVARARPAATVDTCLIGGARVIDSVTCASTYPNFGDPRLVAGANLTGMVLKCQLKAVDPTDYAGKLSATELDQVRAIFPQGVCDYSKPGVGQQPVRTWSTWLTTL
;
A
#
# COMPACT_ATOMS: atom_id res chain seq x y z
N MET A 1 -10.13 19.87 -13.91
CA MET A 1 -11.02 19.08 -13.02
C MET A 1 -10.23 18.71 -11.77
N PHE A 2 -10.86 18.76 -10.60
CA PHE A 2 -10.27 18.33 -9.34
C PHE A 2 -11.03 17.12 -8.80
N TRP A 3 -10.37 15.97 -8.71
CA TRP A 3 -10.97 14.72 -8.25
C TRP A 3 -10.63 14.43 -6.79
N ARG A 4 -11.62 14.06 -5.98
CA ARG A 4 -11.40 13.69 -4.57
C ARG A 4 -11.60 12.21 -4.35
N PHE A 5 -10.53 11.51 -3.95
CA PHE A 5 -10.56 10.08 -3.64
C PHE A 5 -10.78 9.83 -2.15
N GLY A 6 -11.68 8.89 -1.83
CA GLY A 6 -11.95 8.49 -0.45
C GLY A 6 -10.98 7.47 0.11
N GLY A 7 -10.69 7.60 1.41
CA GLY A 7 -9.85 6.69 2.18
C GLY A 7 -10.52 5.34 2.47
N GLY A 8 -9.82 4.53 3.27
CA GLY A 8 -10.27 3.20 3.67
C GLY A 8 -9.88 2.07 2.72
N CYS A 9 -10.20 0.84 3.07
CA CYS A 9 -10.19 -0.32 2.16
C CYS A 9 -11.05 -1.39 2.81
N THR A 10 -12.26 -1.62 2.32
CA THR A 10 -13.06 -2.77 2.77
C THR A 10 -13.45 -3.68 1.63
N PRO A 11 -13.09 -4.97 1.73
CA PRO A 11 -13.58 -5.98 0.81
C PRO A 11 -15.10 -6.06 0.79
N GLY A 12 -15.65 -6.29 -0.40
CA GLY A 12 -17.09 -6.39 -0.60
C GLY A 12 -17.56 -5.71 -1.88
N HIS A 13 -18.81 -5.95 -2.23
CA HIS A 13 -19.45 -5.39 -3.43
C HIS A 13 -20.53 -4.38 -3.03
N VAL A 14 -20.11 -3.34 -2.32
CA VAL A 14 -21.00 -2.30 -1.81
C VAL A 14 -20.73 -0.99 -2.53
N GLN A 15 -21.78 -0.40 -3.11
CA GLN A 15 -21.78 0.99 -3.52
C GLN A 15 -22.49 1.81 -2.44
N SER A 16 -21.71 2.39 -1.50
CA SER A 16 -22.23 3.25 -0.44
C SER A 16 -22.25 4.72 -0.86
N ALA A 17 -22.76 5.57 0.04
CA ALA A 17 -22.71 7.01 -0.10
C ALA A 17 -21.28 7.47 -0.46
N ASN A 18 -21.21 8.56 -1.24
CA ASN A 18 -19.95 9.28 -1.38
C ASN A 18 -19.48 9.62 0.05
N SER A 19 -18.22 9.34 0.37
CA SER A 19 -17.65 9.82 1.64
C SER A 19 -17.93 11.33 1.75
N ALA A 20 -18.13 11.83 2.96
CA ALA A 20 -18.47 13.24 3.24
C ALA A 20 -17.52 14.29 2.60
N GLN A 21 -16.42 13.84 1.98
CA GLN A 21 -15.48 14.59 1.15
C GLN A 21 -16.08 15.13 -0.16
N ALA A 22 -17.27 14.66 -0.56
CA ALA A 22 -17.86 14.91 -1.89
C ALA A 22 -18.16 16.38 -2.26
N VAL A 23 -18.16 17.29 -1.28
CA VAL A 23 -18.39 18.72 -1.52
C VAL A 23 -17.49 19.59 -0.63
N ASP A 24 -16.43 19.00 -0.06
CA ASP A 24 -15.51 19.76 0.77
C ASP A 24 -14.66 20.69 -0.11
N ASN A 25 -14.99 21.98 -0.02
CA ASN A 25 -14.30 23.09 -0.70
C ASN A 25 -13.08 23.57 0.11
N SER A 26 -12.44 22.71 0.92
CA SER A 26 -11.25 23.05 1.70
C SER A 26 -10.16 23.70 0.86
N TYR A 27 -10.01 23.34 -0.43
CA TYR A 27 -9.06 23.97 -1.35
C TYR A 27 -9.60 25.21 -2.09
N GLY A 28 -10.88 25.53 -1.95
CA GLY A 28 -11.54 26.59 -2.72
C GLY A 28 -11.69 26.25 -4.21
N ALA A 29 -11.57 24.97 -4.61
CA ALA A 29 -11.44 24.54 -6.00
C ALA A 29 -12.58 25.02 -6.90
N LEU A 30 -13.84 24.95 -6.44
CA LEU A 30 -15.00 25.46 -7.20
C LEU A 30 -14.86 26.98 -7.47
N GLY A 31 -14.48 27.75 -6.45
CA GLY A 31 -14.27 29.20 -6.58
C GLY A 31 -13.08 29.58 -7.45
N ARG A 32 -12.18 28.63 -7.74
CA ARG A 32 -11.02 28.78 -8.63
C ARG A 32 -11.31 28.32 -10.07
N GLY A 33 -12.55 27.93 -10.38
CA GLY A 33 -12.97 27.53 -11.73
C GLY A 33 -12.80 26.04 -12.04
N PHE A 34 -12.53 25.20 -11.03
CA PHE A 34 -12.48 23.75 -11.23
C PHE A 34 -13.87 23.13 -11.13
N ALA A 35 -14.19 22.22 -12.05
CA ALA A 35 -15.17 21.17 -11.74
C ALA A 35 -14.59 20.26 -10.64
N VAL A 36 -15.31 20.10 -9.53
CA VAL A 36 -14.96 19.20 -8.44
C VAL A 36 -15.83 17.95 -8.53
N ALA A 37 -15.22 16.76 -8.45
CA ALA A 37 -15.97 15.51 -8.52
C ALA A 37 -15.42 14.45 -7.56
N THR A 38 -16.30 13.52 -7.23
CA THR A 38 -16.00 12.26 -6.55
C THR A 38 -17.07 11.24 -6.93
N SER A 39 -16.86 9.99 -6.55
CA SER A 39 -17.85 8.92 -6.65
C SER A 39 -17.69 7.97 -5.46
N GLY A 40 -18.79 7.36 -4.99
CA GLY A 40 -18.76 6.28 -4.02
C GLY A 40 -17.99 5.05 -4.52
N ALA A 41 -17.85 4.91 -5.85
CA ALA A 41 -16.98 3.94 -6.53
C ALA A 41 -15.50 4.37 -6.61
N SER A 42 -15.14 5.51 -6.00
CA SER A 42 -13.76 6.00 -5.84
C SER A 42 -13.42 6.23 -4.36
N VAL A 43 -14.03 5.44 -3.48
CA VAL A 43 -13.85 5.46 -2.03
C VAL A 43 -13.48 4.05 -1.62
N LEU A 44 -12.20 3.80 -1.33
CA LEU A 44 -11.79 2.41 -1.09
C LEU A 44 -12.39 1.82 0.21
N GLY A 45 -12.81 2.64 1.16
CA GLY A 45 -13.58 2.14 2.30
C GLY A 45 -14.99 1.63 1.94
N ASN A 46 -15.43 1.72 0.67
CA ASN A 46 -16.62 1.05 0.15
C ASN A 46 -16.29 -0.26 -0.61
N HIS A 47 -15.08 -0.35 -1.19
CA HIS A 47 -14.57 -1.49 -1.95
C HIS A 47 -13.04 -1.40 -2.05
N CYS A 48 -12.30 -2.50 -2.17
CA CYS A 48 -10.84 -2.43 -2.34
C CYS A 48 -10.35 -2.40 -3.82
N ASP A 49 -11.23 -2.07 -4.77
CA ASP A 49 -10.96 -2.17 -6.22
C ASP A 49 -10.57 -0.82 -6.88
N THR A 50 -9.29 -0.67 -7.19
CA THR A 50 -8.74 0.51 -7.89
C THR A 50 -9.08 0.58 -9.38
N ASN A 51 -9.43 -0.55 -10.01
CA ASN A 51 -9.87 -0.56 -11.40
C ASN A 51 -11.28 0.04 -11.51
N LEU A 52 -12.18 -0.35 -10.60
CA LEU A 52 -13.49 0.28 -10.48
C LEU A 52 -13.38 1.79 -10.23
N SER A 53 -12.44 2.22 -9.38
CA SER A 53 -12.14 3.64 -9.20
C SER A 53 -11.71 4.34 -10.49
N ALA A 54 -10.86 3.69 -11.30
CA ALA A 54 -10.43 4.24 -12.58
C ALA A 54 -11.60 4.39 -13.57
N GLU A 55 -12.47 3.38 -13.66
CA GLU A 55 -13.66 3.42 -14.52
C GLU A 55 -14.64 4.53 -14.10
N ALA A 56 -14.78 4.77 -12.80
CA ALA A 56 -15.59 5.88 -12.28
C ALA A 56 -15.00 7.24 -12.69
N VAL A 57 -13.69 7.43 -12.54
CA VAL A 57 -12.99 8.65 -12.97
C VAL A 57 -13.17 8.88 -14.47
N LEU A 58 -12.93 7.84 -15.27
CA LEU A 58 -13.08 7.89 -16.73
C LEU A 58 -14.49 8.30 -17.13
N THR A 59 -15.50 7.61 -16.59
CA THR A 59 -16.91 7.84 -16.93
C THR A 59 -17.36 9.26 -16.60
N VAL A 60 -17.03 9.74 -15.39
CA VAL A 60 -17.40 11.10 -14.96
C VAL A 60 -16.62 12.17 -15.73
N LYS A 61 -15.32 11.96 -15.99
CA LYS A 61 -14.50 12.87 -16.82
C LYS A 61 -15.07 12.97 -18.24
N SER A 62 -15.46 11.83 -18.84
CA SER A 62 -16.13 11.80 -20.15
C SER A 62 -17.47 12.53 -20.14
N HIS A 63 -18.31 12.30 -19.12
CA HIS A 63 -19.58 13.01 -18.99
C HIS A 63 -19.38 14.53 -18.91
N LEU A 64 -18.42 14.99 -18.10
CA LEU A 64 -18.10 16.41 -18.01
C LEU A 64 -17.58 16.97 -19.35
N ALA A 65 -16.67 16.25 -20.02
CA ALA A 65 -16.11 16.68 -21.29
C ALA A 65 -17.18 16.85 -22.38
N VAL A 66 -18.14 15.93 -22.45
CA VAL A 66 -19.24 15.97 -23.42
C VAL A 66 -20.23 17.09 -23.14
N ASN A 67 -20.57 17.33 -21.87
CA ASN A 67 -21.65 18.26 -21.51
C ASN A 67 -21.17 19.69 -21.22
N TYR A 68 -19.90 19.87 -20.83
CA TYR A 68 -19.36 21.16 -20.39
C TYR A 68 -18.11 21.61 -21.14
N GLY A 69 -17.55 20.76 -22.01
CA GLY A 69 -16.41 21.08 -22.86
C GLY A 69 -15.07 20.53 -22.37
N TYR A 70 -14.00 20.83 -23.11
CA TYR A 70 -12.67 20.25 -22.91
C TYR A 70 -12.11 20.48 -21.50
N ILE A 71 -11.59 19.43 -20.89
CA ILE A 71 -10.92 19.47 -19.59
C ILE A 71 -9.41 19.65 -19.83
N ARG A 72 -8.87 20.82 -19.46
CA ARG A 72 -7.44 21.16 -19.61
C ARG A 72 -6.50 20.15 -18.95
N TYR A 73 -6.75 19.88 -17.67
CA TYR A 73 -6.06 18.86 -16.88
C TYR A 73 -6.94 18.42 -15.72
N THR A 74 -6.66 17.22 -15.20
CA THR A 74 -7.31 16.60 -14.05
C THR A 74 -6.26 16.28 -13.00
N PHE A 75 -6.37 16.85 -11.81
CA PHE A 75 -5.56 16.41 -10.67
C PHE A 75 -6.43 16.06 -9.48
N SER A 76 -5.84 15.34 -8.53
CA SER A 76 -6.60 14.76 -7.44
C SER A 76 -6.00 14.98 -6.06
N ASP A 77 -6.80 14.78 -5.03
CA ASP A 77 -6.35 14.55 -3.66
C ASP A 77 -6.91 13.24 -3.07
N GLY A 78 -6.28 12.76 -2.01
CA GLY A 78 -6.70 11.56 -1.30
C GLY A 78 -5.69 11.11 -0.25
N SER A 79 -6.21 10.56 0.84
CA SER A 79 -5.45 10.03 2.00
C SER A 79 -5.64 8.52 2.11
N SER A 80 -4.66 7.80 2.64
CA SER A 80 -4.82 6.36 2.96
C SER A 80 -5.27 5.58 1.70
N GLY A 81 -6.44 4.93 1.70
CA GLY A 81 -7.02 4.33 0.49
C GLY A 81 -7.15 5.26 -0.71
N GLY A 82 -7.36 6.56 -0.49
CA GLY A 82 -7.36 7.56 -1.56
C GLY A 82 -5.98 7.73 -2.20
N SER A 83 -4.89 7.53 -1.45
CA SER A 83 -3.54 7.54 -2.03
C SER A 83 -3.24 6.27 -2.82
N ILE A 84 -3.75 5.11 -2.39
CA ILE A 84 -3.68 3.85 -3.17
C ILE A 84 -4.33 4.05 -4.54
N GLN A 85 -5.52 4.65 -4.58
CA GLN A 85 -6.23 4.93 -5.83
C GLN A 85 -5.44 5.88 -6.72
N GLN A 86 -4.91 6.97 -6.18
CA GLN A 86 -4.14 7.95 -6.95
C GLN A 86 -2.89 7.33 -7.59
N HIS A 87 -2.11 6.58 -6.81
CA HIS A 87 -0.92 5.91 -7.33
C HIS A 87 -1.28 4.84 -8.37
N ALA A 88 -2.27 3.98 -8.08
CA ALA A 88 -2.70 2.95 -9.01
C ALA A 88 -3.23 3.54 -10.33
N ILE A 89 -4.09 4.55 -10.25
CA ILE A 89 -4.71 5.15 -11.44
C ILE A 89 -3.67 5.88 -12.29
N ALA A 90 -2.82 6.73 -11.69
CA ALA A 90 -1.78 7.44 -12.43
C ALA A 90 -0.74 6.47 -13.02
N ASN A 91 -0.47 5.32 -12.37
CA ASN A 91 0.45 4.32 -12.89
C ASN A 91 -0.15 3.46 -14.02
N ASN A 92 -1.40 3.03 -13.86
CA ASN A 92 -2.01 1.99 -14.69
C ASN A 92 -2.86 2.58 -15.84
N TYR A 93 -3.33 3.84 -15.69
CA TYR A 93 -4.16 4.55 -16.66
C TYR A 93 -3.52 5.90 -17.03
N PRO A 94 -2.37 5.91 -17.74
CA PRO A 94 -1.69 7.15 -18.11
C PRO A 94 -2.62 8.11 -18.87
N GLY A 95 -2.66 9.38 -18.43
CA GLY A 95 -3.53 10.43 -19.00
C GLY A 95 -4.92 10.53 -18.35
N LEU A 96 -5.27 9.63 -17.43
CA LEU A 96 -6.53 9.76 -16.69
C LEU A 96 -6.41 10.85 -15.59
N LEU A 97 -5.30 10.83 -14.85
CA LEU A 97 -4.87 11.87 -13.91
C LEU A 97 -3.57 12.50 -14.43
N ASP A 98 -3.52 13.83 -14.41
CA ASP A 98 -2.37 14.62 -14.88
C ASP A 98 -1.45 15.02 -13.72
N GLY A 99 -1.93 15.02 -12.47
CA GLY A 99 -1.16 15.24 -11.24
C GLY A 99 -1.89 14.71 -10.00
N ILE A 100 -1.14 14.36 -8.94
CA ILE A 100 -1.70 13.75 -7.73
C ILE A 100 -1.19 14.39 -6.44
N ILE A 101 -2.10 14.57 -5.46
CA ILE A 101 -1.82 15.13 -4.14
C ILE A 101 -2.14 14.10 -3.07
N MET A 102 -1.13 13.67 -2.31
CA MET A 102 -1.31 12.70 -1.24
C MET A 102 -1.51 13.50 0.04
N SER A 103 -2.75 13.49 0.55
CA SER A 103 -3.19 14.34 1.63
C SER A 103 -3.13 13.61 2.97
N GLY A 104 -2.23 14.00 3.87
CA GLY A 104 -2.13 13.48 5.24
C GLY A 104 -1.36 12.16 5.37
N THR A 105 -1.65 11.15 4.54
CA THR A 105 -0.91 9.88 4.52
C THR A 105 -0.89 9.28 3.12
N SER A 106 0.17 8.53 2.83
CA SER A 106 0.44 7.91 1.55
C SER A 106 0.63 6.41 1.69
N PHE A 107 0.25 5.69 0.66
CA PHE A 107 0.35 4.25 0.50
C PHE A 107 0.62 3.97 -0.99
N PRO A 108 1.59 3.11 -1.33
CA PRO A 108 1.91 2.86 -2.73
C PRO A 108 0.82 2.06 -3.44
N ASP A 109 0.34 0.98 -2.81
CA ASP A 109 -0.73 0.10 -3.28
C ASP A 109 -1.23 -0.80 -2.15
N GLY A 110 -2.35 -1.50 -2.35
CA GLY A 110 -2.97 -2.34 -1.34
C GLY A 110 -2.19 -3.63 -1.01
N LEU A 111 -1.49 -4.23 -1.98
CA LEU A 111 -0.83 -5.52 -1.79
C LEU A 111 0.47 -5.41 -0.99
N SER A 112 1.28 -4.37 -1.24
CA SER A 112 2.51 -4.13 -0.49
C SER A 112 2.23 -3.89 0.99
N ILE A 113 1.14 -3.19 1.29
CA ILE A 113 0.70 -2.94 2.68
C ILE A 113 0.04 -4.17 3.27
N GLY A 114 -0.76 -4.88 2.48
CA GLY A 114 -1.38 -6.14 2.89
C GLY A 114 -0.34 -7.14 3.40
N ASN A 115 0.80 -7.27 2.70
CA ASN A 115 1.90 -8.12 3.14
C ASN A 115 2.42 -7.72 4.52
N GLU A 116 2.60 -6.42 4.76
CA GLU A 116 3.01 -5.92 6.08
C GLU A 116 1.96 -6.23 7.15
N PHE A 117 0.67 -6.07 6.85
CA PHE A 117 -0.40 -6.39 7.80
C PHE A 117 -0.38 -7.86 8.21
N ALA A 118 -0.23 -8.77 7.25
CA ALA A 118 -0.12 -10.19 7.52
C ALA A 118 1.16 -10.54 8.29
N ASP A 119 2.30 -9.91 7.96
CA ASP A 119 3.56 -10.11 8.68
C ASP A 119 3.49 -9.58 10.13
N CYS A 120 2.89 -8.40 10.34
CA CYS A 120 2.60 -7.84 11.66
C CYS A 120 1.69 -8.78 12.47
N HIS A 121 0.59 -9.27 11.88
CA HIS A 121 -0.35 -10.20 12.51
C HIS A 121 0.37 -11.46 13.02
N LEU A 122 1.19 -12.09 12.15
CA LEU A 122 2.00 -13.25 12.52
C LEU A 122 2.97 -12.96 13.66
N LEU A 123 3.73 -11.86 13.57
CA LEU A 123 4.72 -11.50 14.59
C LEU A 123 4.08 -11.19 15.93
N ARG A 124 2.94 -10.49 15.93
CA ARG A 124 2.19 -10.17 17.15
C ARG A 124 1.67 -11.42 17.83
N ASN A 125 1.09 -12.37 17.08
CA ASN A 125 0.68 -13.66 17.64
C ASN A 125 1.87 -14.48 18.15
N TYR A 126 2.98 -14.45 17.42
CA TYR A 126 4.19 -15.14 17.83
C TYR A 126 4.70 -14.68 19.19
N PHE A 127 4.84 -13.35 19.36
CA PHE A 127 5.32 -12.76 20.60
C PHE A 127 4.35 -12.93 21.78
N SER A 128 3.04 -12.93 21.53
CA SER A 128 2.03 -12.96 22.59
C SER A 128 1.57 -14.37 22.97
N SER A 129 1.54 -15.30 22.02
CA SER A 129 0.90 -16.61 22.19
C SER A 129 1.84 -17.78 21.93
N THR A 130 2.71 -17.70 20.92
CA THR A 130 3.59 -18.83 20.55
C THR A 130 4.86 -18.91 21.40
N ALA A 131 5.44 -17.76 21.75
CA ALA A 131 6.74 -17.69 22.42
C ALA A 131 6.86 -16.57 23.49
N PRO A 132 5.82 -16.27 24.31
CA PRO A 132 5.83 -15.07 25.16
C PRO A 132 6.99 -15.01 26.16
N ALA A 133 7.44 -16.16 26.68
CA ALA A 133 8.57 -16.22 27.60
C ALA A 133 9.91 -15.79 26.96
N LEU A 134 10.05 -15.94 25.64
CA LEU A 134 11.27 -15.59 24.90
C LEU A 134 11.28 -14.11 24.43
N TRP A 135 10.12 -13.44 24.49
CA TRP A 135 9.90 -12.10 23.94
C TRP A 135 9.35 -11.13 24.99
N THR A 136 9.94 -11.12 26.18
CA THR A 136 9.53 -10.20 27.26
C THR A 136 9.96 -8.75 27.02
N ASN A 137 10.95 -8.51 26.15
CA ASN A 137 11.45 -7.18 25.83
C ASN A 137 10.76 -6.61 24.57
N THR A 138 9.95 -5.56 24.76
CA THR A 138 9.20 -4.92 23.68
C THR A 138 10.10 -4.19 22.67
N ALA A 139 11.28 -3.73 23.05
CA ALA A 139 12.24 -3.13 22.11
C ALA A 139 12.81 -4.18 21.13
N GLN A 140 12.99 -5.42 21.59
CA GLN A 140 13.39 -6.53 20.70
C GLN A 140 12.28 -6.91 19.72
N GLN A 141 11.03 -6.94 20.20
CA GLN A 141 9.87 -7.16 19.32
C GLN A 141 9.76 -6.05 18.25
N ALA A 142 9.88 -4.78 18.66
CA ALA A 142 9.83 -3.63 17.76
C ALA A 142 10.95 -3.68 16.71
N ALA A 143 12.17 -4.05 17.11
CA ALA A 143 13.31 -4.22 16.19
C ALA A 143 13.07 -5.32 15.14
N VAL A 144 12.38 -6.41 15.49
CA VAL A 144 12.01 -7.46 14.53
C VAL A 144 10.93 -6.98 13.55
N MET A 145 9.98 -6.18 14.03
CA MET A 145 8.92 -5.61 13.20
C MET A 145 9.38 -4.42 12.35
N GLY A 146 10.57 -3.88 12.63
CA GLY A 146 11.10 -2.70 11.94
C GLY A 146 10.43 -1.40 12.36
N LYS A 147 9.84 -1.36 13.55
CA LYS A 147 9.00 -0.27 14.07
C LYS A 147 9.65 0.42 15.28
N PRO A 148 9.24 1.66 15.63
CA PRO A 148 9.72 2.30 16.86
C PRO A 148 9.23 1.58 18.13
N ASP A 149 8.01 1.04 18.07
CA ASP A 149 7.38 0.28 19.14
C ASP A 149 6.35 -0.70 18.53
N LEU A 150 5.43 -1.23 19.34
CA LEU A 150 4.48 -2.26 18.89
C LEU A 150 3.17 -1.67 18.33
N SER A 151 2.92 -0.37 18.48
CA SER A 151 1.63 0.26 18.21
C SER A 151 1.21 0.16 16.74
N THR A 152 2.14 0.38 15.81
CA THR A 152 1.90 0.22 14.37
C THR A 152 1.33 -1.15 14.04
N CYS A 153 2.01 -2.24 14.41
CA CYS A 153 1.50 -3.59 14.16
C CYS A 153 0.25 -3.92 15.01
N ALA A 154 0.16 -3.41 16.24
CA ALA A 154 -1.02 -3.61 17.08
C ALA A 154 -2.29 -2.97 16.50
N SER A 155 -2.16 -1.86 15.79
CA SER A 155 -3.30 -1.17 15.15
C SER A 155 -3.98 -2.01 14.06
N VAL A 156 -3.27 -2.98 13.48
CA VAL A 156 -3.82 -3.94 12.49
C VAL A 156 -4.75 -4.96 13.15
N ASP A 157 -4.43 -5.37 14.39
CA ASP A 157 -5.13 -6.44 15.13
C ASP A 157 -6.17 -5.90 16.13
N THR A 158 -6.44 -4.60 16.11
CA THR A 158 -7.41 -3.96 16.98
C THR A 158 -8.48 -3.24 16.17
N ASP A 159 -9.64 -2.98 16.78
CA ASP A 159 -10.71 -2.17 16.19
C ASP A 159 -10.35 -0.67 16.23
N PHE A 160 -9.21 -0.32 15.65
CA PHE A 160 -8.60 1.01 15.74
C PHE A 160 -9.45 2.08 15.06
N PHE A 161 -10.15 1.74 13.97
CA PHE A 161 -11.04 2.67 13.26
C PHE A 161 -12.51 2.54 13.68
N HIS A 162 -12.82 1.76 14.72
CA HIS A 162 -14.19 1.56 15.18
C HIS A 162 -15.12 0.99 14.10
N LEU A 163 -14.59 0.05 13.31
CA LEU A 163 -15.33 -0.72 12.31
C LEU A 163 -16.21 -1.80 12.95
N GLY A 164 -15.98 -2.13 14.22
CA GLY A 164 -16.63 -3.24 14.92
C GLY A 164 -15.84 -4.56 14.83
N ALA A 165 -14.67 -4.55 14.19
CA ALA A 165 -13.75 -5.68 14.09
C ALA A 165 -12.30 -5.20 13.87
N PRO A 166 -11.28 -6.01 14.22
CA PRO A 166 -9.90 -5.75 13.81
C PRO A 166 -9.75 -5.53 12.32
N PHE A 167 -8.92 -4.56 11.91
CA PHE A 167 -8.72 -4.26 10.49
C PHE A 167 -8.20 -5.48 9.70
N PHE A 168 -7.35 -6.30 10.32
CA PHE A 168 -6.91 -7.58 9.74
C PHE A 168 -8.10 -8.46 9.34
N SER A 169 -9.05 -8.66 10.25
CA SER A 169 -10.23 -9.50 10.01
C SER A 169 -11.10 -8.95 8.88
N VAL A 170 -11.26 -7.63 8.80
CA VAL A 170 -12.02 -6.99 7.71
C VAL A 170 -11.39 -7.28 6.34
N VAL A 171 -10.06 -7.39 6.26
CA VAL A 171 -9.33 -7.57 4.99
C VAL A 171 -9.12 -9.05 4.64
N TYR A 172 -8.88 -9.91 5.62
CA TYR A 172 -8.40 -11.28 5.43
C TYR A 172 -9.39 -12.37 5.84
N ASP A 173 -10.34 -12.09 6.72
CA ASP A 173 -11.31 -13.08 7.21
C ASP A 173 -12.62 -12.99 6.40
N PRO A 174 -12.93 -13.98 5.54
CA PRO A 174 -14.11 -13.96 4.69
C PRO A 174 -15.42 -14.05 5.48
N THR A 175 -15.40 -14.45 6.75
CA THR A 175 -16.57 -14.52 7.63
C THR A 175 -16.88 -13.16 8.29
N VAL A 176 -15.91 -12.24 8.28
CA VAL A 176 -16.01 -10.90 8.88
C VAL A 176 -16.15 -9.82 7.81
N GLY A 177 -15.32 -9.82 6.77
CA GLY A 177 -15.19 -8.68 5.85
C GLY A 177 -16.50 -8.22 5.21
N CYS A 178 -17.43 -9.15 4.91
CA CYS A 178 -18.71 -8.80 4.30
C CYS A 178 -19.65 -7.99 5.22
N LEU A 179 -19.38 -7.96 6.52
CA LEU A 179 -20.27 -7.41 7.55
C LEU A 179 -19.87 -5.99 8.01
N PHE A 180 -18.62 -5.58 7.79
CA PHE A 180 -18.06 -4.36 8.38
C PHE A 180 -17.40 -3.42 7.34
N PRO A 181 -18.19 -2.83 6.40
CA PRO A 181 -17.68 -1.80 5.51
C PRO A 181 -17.28 -0.51 6.26
N ASP A 182 -16.17 0.11 5.87
CA ASP A 182 -15.49 1.21 6.58
C ASP A 182 -16.23 2.55 6.44
N ASN A 183 -16.82 2.82 5.27
CA ASN A 183 -17.57 4.06 5.00
C ASN A 183 -19.09 3.84 4.90
N ALA A 184 -19.59 2.76 5.51
CA ALA A 184 -21.00 2.41 5.51
C ALA A 184 -21.77 3.10 6.63
N ALA A 185 -22.01 4.41 6.49
CA ALA A 185 -22.97 5.12 7.32
C ALA A 185 -24.07 5.76 6.43
N PRO A 186 -25.29 5.20 6.40
CA PRO A 186 -25.67 3.89 6.95
C PRO A 186 -25.11 2.73 6.10
N PRO A 187 -24.95 1.53 6.69
CA PRO A 187 -24.63 0.33 5.92
C PRO A 187 -25.70 0.08 4.89
N THR A 188 -25.32 0.02 3.62
CA THR A 188 -26.22 -0.25 2.49
C THR A 188 -26.71 -1.69 2.45
N PHE A 189 -26.32 -2.52 3.42
CA PHE A 189 -26.86 -3.84 3.61
C PHE A 189 -27.39 -4.02 5.03
N SER A 190 -28.71 -3.97 5.20
CA SER A 190 -29.42 -4.20 6.46
C SER A 190 -30.30 -5.46 6.44
N GLY A 191 -30.02 -6.40 5.52
CA GLY A 191 -30.80 -7.63 5.30
C GLY A 191 -29.99 -8.92 5.45
N SER A 192 -30.60 -10.06 5.11
CA SER A 192 -29.90 -11.34 4.95
C SER A 192 -29.36 -11.46 3.52
N MET A 193 -28.07 -11.76 3.34
CA MET A 193 -27.47 -11.85 1.99
C MET A 193 -28.28 -12.81 1.12
N PRO A 194 -28.68 -12.41 -0.11
CA PRO A 194 -29.33 -13.32 -1.04
C PRO A 194 -28.50 -14.60 -1.21
N ALA A 195 -29.16 -15.71 -1.56
CA ALA A 195 -28.47 -16.97 -1.86
C ALA A 195 -27.27 -16.72 -2.82
N PRO A 196 -26.08 -17.28 -2.53
CA PRO A 196 -25.83 -18.36 -1.58
C PRO A 196 -25.67 -17.94 -0.11
N GLY A 197 -25.84 -16.66 0.24
CA GLY A 197 -25.63 -16.16 1.60
C GLY A 197 -24.15 -15.92 1.92
N LEU A 198 -23.83 -15.69 3.19
CA LEU A 198 -22.45 -15.47 3.67
C LEU A 198 -21.65 -16.77 3.71
N TYR A 199 -20.37 -16.68 3.38
CA TYR A 199 -19.42 -17.77 3.54
C TYR A 199 -19.34 -18.22 5.01
N ASP A 200 -19.37 -19.53 5.22
CA ASP A 200 -19.01 -20.18 6.47
C ASP A 200 -18.17 -21.43 6.12
N PRO A 201 -16.97 -21.61 6.72
CA PRO A 201 -16.06 -22.68 6.36
C PRO A 201 -16.62 -24.10 6.63
N VAL A 202 -17.64 -24.21 7.48
CA VAL A 202 -18.28 -25.47 7.88
C VAL A 202 -19.67 -25.61 7.24
N ASN A 203 -20.51 -24.60 7.40
CA ASN A 203 -21.94 -24.67 7.11
C ASN A 203 -22.29 -24.17 5.70
N ASN A 204 -21.49 -23.29 5.10
CA ASN A 204 -21.79 -22.67 3.81
C ASN A 204 -20.54 -22.28 3.01
N ARG A 205 -19.77 -23.29 2.59
CA ARG A 205 -18.53 -23.05 1.83
C ARG A 205 -18.71 -22.40 0.46
N GLN A 206 -19.93 -22.38 -0.06
CA GLN A 206 -20.29 -21.75 -1.34
C GLN A 206 -20.84 -20.33 -1.17
N GLY A 207 -20.92 -19.84 0.08
CA GLY A 207 -21.33 -18.48 0.37
C GLY A 207 -20.36 -17.43 -0.18
N VAL A 208 -20.83 -16.19 -0.24
CA VAL A 208 -20.05 -15.02 -0.66
C VAL A 208 -18.94 -14.77 0.36
N ARG A 209 -17.72 -14.64 -0.15
CA ARG A 209 -16.52 -14.27 0.61
C ARG A 209 -16.17 -12.81 0.33
N CYS A 210 -15.79 -12.07 1.36
CA CYS A 210 -15.29 -10.70 1.20
C CYS A 210 -13.93 -10.57 1.88
N THR A 211 -12.89 -10.92 1.14
CA THR A 211 -11.49 -10.60 1.44
C THR A 211 -10.95 -9.69 0.34
N TYR A 212 -9.78 -9.09 0.56
CA TYR A 212 -9.14 -8.26 -0.47
C TYR A 212 -9.01 -9.02 -1.80
N GLN A 213 -8.52 -10.26 -1.74
CA GLN A 213 -8.40 -11.11 -2.93
C GLN A 213 -9.76 -11.51 -3.54
N ASP A 214 -10.76 -11.83 -2.72
CA ASP A 214 -12.08 -12.24 -3.22
C ASP A 214 -12.80 -11.09 -3.94
N SER A 215 -12.61 -9.85 -3.46
CA SER A 215 -13.14 -8.65 -4.13
C SER A 215 -12.51 -8.39 -5.49
N LEU A 216 -11.30 -8.91 -5.72
CA LEU A 216 -10.53 -8.78 -6.96
C LEU A 216 -10.43 -10.11 -7.72
N VAL A 217 -11.37 -11.04 -7.51
CA VAL A 217 -11.35 -12.37 -8.14
C VAL A 217 -11.32 -12.31 -9.68
N ALA A 218 -11.87 -11.25 -10.28
CA ALA A 218 -11.79 -11.03 -11.73
C ALA A 218 -10.36 -10.78 -12.22
N ILE A 219 -9.50 -10.22 -11.37
CA ILE A 219 -8.08 -9.96 -11.63
C ILE A 219 -7.25 -11.19 -11.27
N PHE A 220 -7.39 -11.70 -10.05
CA PHE A 220 -6.55 -12.79 -9.56
C PHE A 220 -6.94 -14.16 -10.09
N GLY A 221 -8.16 -14.30 -10.61
CA GLY A 221 -8.72 -15.59 -10.99
C GLY A 221 -9.04 -16.46 -9.77
N LYS A 222 -9.48 -17.69 -10.04
CA LYS A 222 -9.90 -18.65 -9.03
C LYS A 222 -8.90 -19.79 -8.87
N ARG A 223 -8.79 -20.28 -7.64
CA ARG A 223 -8.06 -21.49 -7.27
C ARG A 223 -8.82 -22.72 -7.76
N ALA A 224 -8.11 -23.70 -8.32
CA ALA A 224 -8.72 -24.94 -8.78
C ALA A 224 -9.22 -25.85 -7.63
N SER A 225 -8.65 -25.71 -6.43
CA SER A 225 -8.94 -26.58 -5.28
C SER A 225 -10.30 -26.34 -4.65
N ASP A 226 -10.75 -25.08 -4.62
CA ASP A 226 -11.89 -24.64 -3.81
C ASP A 226 -12.74 -23.57 -4.51
N GLY A 227 -12.26 -22.99 -5.63
CA GLY A 227 -12.95 -21.94 -6.36
C GLY A 227 -12.85 -20.54 -5.74
N PHE A 228 -12.10 -20.38 -4.65
CA PHE A 228 -11.84 -19.07 -4.02
C PHE A 228 -10.86 -18.25 -4.86
N ALA A 229 -10.76 -16.94 -4.62
CA ALA A 229 -9.78 -16.13 -5.33
C ALA A 229 -8.34 -16.58 -5.05
N ASN A 230 -7.47 -16.50 -6.06
CA ASN A 230 -6.05 -16.73 -5.86
C ASN A 230 -5.46 -15.65 -4.94
N ARG A 231 -4.58 -16.04 -4.02
CA ARG A 231 -3.96 -15.15 -3.02
C ARG A 231 -2.47 -14.92 -3.32
N SER A 232 -2.00 -13.68 -3.24
CA SER A 232 -0.60 -13.33 -3.52
C SER A 232 0.32 -13.28 -2.29
N TYR A 233 -0.21 -13.44 -1.08
CA TYR A 233 0.59 -13.44 0.16
C TYR A 233 1.48 -14.68 0.26
N ASP A 234 2.77 -14.47 0.47
CA ASP A 234 3.79 -15.50 0.67
C ASP A 234 4.73 -15.08 1.79
N ASN A 235 5.10 -16.01 2.66
CA ASN A 235 6.19 -15.79 3.62
C ASN A 235 7.22 -16.92 3.63
N VAL A 236 7.30 -17.72 2.56
CA VAL A 236 8.34 -18.74 2.40
C VAL A 236 9.69 -18.08 2.17
N GLY A 237 10.71 -18.49 2.92
CA GLY A 237 12.07 -17.94 2.80
C GLY A 237 12.28 -16.58 3.49
N VAL A 238 11.22 -15.94 4.00
CA VAL A 238 11.33 -14.67 4.74
C VAL A 238 11.97 -14.93 6.10
N GLN A 239 13.08 -14.22 6.36
CA GLN A 239 13.87 -14.31 7.58
C GLN A 239 13.51 -13.18 8.56
N TYR A 240 12.43 -13.33 9.31
CA TYR A 240 11.99 -12.29 10.24
C TYR A 240 13.07 -12.02 11.30
N GLY A 241 13.39 -10.74 11.52
CA GLY A 241 14.39 -10.31 12.49
C GLY A 241 15.84 -10.41 12.02
N LEU A 242 16.13 -10.64 10.73
CA LEU A 242 17.51 -10.78 10.23
C LEU A 242 18.39 -9.58 10.58
N ALA A 243 17.95 -8.35 10.30
CA ALA A 243 18.72 -7.16 10.65
C ALA A 243 18.89 -7.02 12.17
N ALA A 244 17.87 -7.34 12.97
CA ALA A 244 17.96 -7.32 14.42
C ALA A 244 18.95 -8.37 14.98
N LEU A 245 19.11 -9.52 14.31
CA LEU A 245 20.15 -10.49 14.62
C LEU A 245 21.53 -9.93 14.26
N GLN A 246 21.69 -9.40 13.05
CA GLN A 246 22.96 -8.85 12.55
C GLN A 246 23.52 -7.75 13.47
N THR A 247 22.64 -6.90 14.00
CA THR A 247 23.01 -5.84 14.96
C THR A 247 23.21 -6.34 16.39
N GLY A 248 22.83 -7.59 16.69
CA GLY A 248 22.87 -8.17 18.04
C GLY A 248 21.75 -7.69 18.96
N THR A 249 20.70 -7.06 18.40
CA THR A 249 19.51 -6.65 19.17
C THR A 249 18.71 -7.86 19.67
N ILE A 250 18.66 -8.94 18.87
CA ILE A 250 18.12 -10.23 19.28
C ILE A 250 19.21 -11.30 19.28
N THR A 251 19.00 -12.34 20.08
CA THR A 251 19.88 -13.51 20.16
C THR A 251 19.69 -14.45 18.97
N SER A 252 20.68 -15.30 18.68
CA SER A 252 20.55 -16.38 17.70
C SER A 252 19.41 -17.34 18.05
N ALA A 253 19.25 -17.67 19.34
CA ALA A 253 18.14 -18.50 19.83
C ALA A 253 16.77 -17.87 19.52
N GLN A 254 16.61 -16.56 19.76
CA GLN A 254 15.39 -15.82 19.38
C GLN A 254 15.13 -15.88 17.88
N PHE A 255 16.15 -15.66 17.06
CA PHE A 255 16.02 -15.67 15.60
C PHE A 255 15.63 -17.05 15.04
N LEU A 256 16.28 -18.11 15.52
CA LEU A 256 16.02 -19.48 15.09
C LEU A 256 14.64 -19.95 15.50
N ASP A 257 14.28 -19.75 16.77
CA ASP A 257 12.97 -20.13 17.31
C ASP A 257 11.84 -19.41 16.57
N LEU A 258 11.99 -18.09 16.34
CA LEU A 258 11.06 -17.28 15.55
C LEU A 258 10.86 -17.88 14.16
N ASN A 259 11.94 -18.06 13.40
CA ASN A 259 11.81 -18.48 12.01
C ASN A 259 11.35 -19.94 11.86
N GLN A 260 11.57 -20.77 12.88
CA GLN A 260 11.07 -22.15 12.93
C GLN A 260 9.56 -22.21 13.22
N ARG A 261 9.02 -21.32 14.06
CA ARG A 261 7.67 -21.47 14.63
C ARG A 261 6.67 -20.36 14.27
N ILE A 262 7.08 -19.35 13.49
CA ILE A 262 6.20 -18.23 13.06
C ILE A 262 4.97 -18.69 12.27
N GLY A 263 5.09 -19.76 11.47
CA GLY A 263 4.01 -20.27 10.64
C GLY A 263 3.52 -19.30 9.57
N GLY A 264 2.21 -19.29 9.34
CA GLY A 264 1.55 -18.49 8.31
C GLY A 264 0.05 -18.36 8.59
N ILE A 265 -0.68 -17.88 7.58
CA ILE A 265 -2.15 -17.79 7.58
C ILE A 265 -2.73 -18.60 6.42
N ASP A 266 -3.83 -19.28 6.65
CA ASP A 266 -4.56 -20.01 5.61
C ASP A 266 -5.43 -19.06 4.75
N ILE A 267 -6.20 -19.61 3.80
CA ILE A 267 -7.01 -18.82 2.85
C ILE A 267 -8.13 -18.02 3.53
N ASP A 268 -8.48 -18.34 4.76
CA ASP A 268 -9.50 -17.68 5.57
C ASP A 268 -8.88 -16.73 6.61
N GLY A 269 -7.56 -16.51 6.55
CA GLY A 269 -6.84 -15.63 7.47
C GLY A 269 -6.53 -16.24 8.83
N VAL A 270 -6.74 -17.55 9.01
CA VAL A 270 -6.51 -18.26 10.28
C VAL A 270 -5.06 -18.68 10.39
N TYR A 271 -4.47 -18.54 11.58
CA TYR A 271 -3.11 -19.00 11.86
C TYR A 271 -2.93 -20.50 11.58
N GLN A 272 -1.81 -20.85 10.96
CA GLN A 272 -1.38 -22.22 10.71
C GLN A 272 0.12 -22.37 10.97
N THR A 273 0.55 -23.60 11.26
CA THR A 273 1.96 -23.90 11.58
C THR A 273 2.86 -23.84 10.35
N THR A 274 2.31 -24.01 9.15
CA THR A 274 3.04 -23.90 7.89
C THR A 274 3.03 -22.46 7.37
N ARG A 275 4.14 -22.05 6.76
CA ARG A 275 4.26 -20.76 6.07
C ARG A 275 3.23 -20.63 4.95
N SER A 276 2.72 -19.42 4.76
CA SER A 276 1.81 -19.08 3.66
C SER A 276 2.54 -19.16 2.33
N ILE A 277 1.92 -19.84 1.37
CA ILE A 277 2.40 -19.95 0.00
C ILE A 277 1.46 -19.14 -0.89
N ALA A 278 2.01 -18.24 -1.70
CA ALA A 278 1.22 -17.52 -2.70
C ALA A 278 0.77 -18.46 -3.83
N ASP A 279 -0.43 -18.22 -4.34
CA ASP A 279 -0.96 -18.90 -5.50
C ASP A 279 -0.24 -18.42 -6.77
N ALA A 280 0.23 -19.39 -7.56
CA ALA A 280 1.03 -19.12 -8.75
C ALA A 280 0.31 -18.22 -9.77
N GLY A 281 -1.03 -18.30 -9.85
CA GLY A 281 -1.84 -17.44 -10.72
C GLY A 281 -1.98 -15.99 -10.24
N ALA A 282 -1.96 -15.75 -8.93
CA ALA A 282 -2.14 -14.41 -8.38
C ALA A 282 -0.93 -13.51 -8.61
N LEU A 283 0.28 -14.06 -8.59
CA LEU A 283 1.51 -13.27 -8.70
C LEU A 283 1.62 -12.50 -10.02
N PRO A 284 1.63 -13.14 -11.22
CA PRO A 284 1.70 -12.40 -12.47
C PRO A 284 0.48 -11.50 -12.69
N ALA A 285 -0.70 -11.92 -12.24
CA ALA A 285 -1.91 -11.11 -12.32
C ALA A 285 -1.75 -9.80 -11.54
N ALA A 286 -1.31 -9.85 -10.28
CA ALA A 286 -1.10 -8.69 -9.43
C ALA A 286 -0.14 -7.66 -10.05
N TYR A 287 0.96 -8.14 -10.67
CA TYR A 287 1.92 -7.28 -11.33
C TYR A 287 1.38 -6.70 -12.65
N GLN A 288 0.83 -7.54 -13.53
CA GLN A 288 0.37 -7.08 -14.85
C GLN A 288 -0.83 -6.15 -14.77
N SER A 289 -1.74 -6.36 -13.81
CA SER A 289 -2.89 -5.48 -13.60
C SER A 289 -2.54 -4.20 -12.84
N GLY A 290 -1.30 -4.09 -12.33
CA GLY A 290 -0.85 -2.96 -11.51
C GLY A 290 -1.50 -2.87 -10.14
N GLN A 291 -1.94 -3.99 -9.57
CA GLN A 291 -2.26 -4.05 -8.13
C GLN A 291 -0.99 -3.93 -7.28
N VAL A 292 0.19 -4.18 -7.86
CA VAL A 292 1.48 -3.66 -7.37
C VAL A 292 1.90 -2.50 -8.28
N VAL A 293 2.04 -1.30 -7.71
CA VAL A 293 2.42 -0.10 -8.46
C VAL A 293 3.92 -0.11 -8.75
N ASP A 294 4.32 -0.27 -10.00
CA ASP A 294 5.75 -0.34 -10.38
C ASP A 294 6.43 1.05 -10.51
N GLY A 295 5.65 2.13 -10.55
CA GLY A 295 6.12 3.51 -10.64
C GLY A 295 6.52 3.97 -12.04
N LYS A 296 6.37 3.13 -13.07
CA LYS A 296 6.81 3.44 -14.43
C LYS A 296 6.02 4.59 -15.05
N SER A 297 4.69 4.56 -14.98
CA SER A 297 3.89 5.67 -15.51
C SER A 297 3.73 6.81 -14.51
N LEU A 298 3.97 6.56 -13.21
CA LEU A 298 3.98 7.62 -12.21
C LEU A 298 5.02 8.71 -12.51
N GLY A 299 6.13 8.37 -13.19
CA GLY A 299 7.13 9.36 -13.64
C GLY A 299 6.57 10.42 -14.60
N ASN A 300 5.38 10.20 -15.18
CA ASN A 300 4.74 11.11 -16.15
C ASN A 300 3.84 12.17 -15.52
N VAL A 301 3.65 12.18 -14.21
CA VAL A 301 2.76 13.12 -13.51
C VAL A 301 3.47 13.80 -12.33
N PRO A 302 3.17 15.06 -12.00
CA PRO A 302 3.58 15.67 -10.75
C PRO A 302 2.94 15.00 -9.53
N ILE A 303 3.70 14.89 -8.45
CA ILE A 303 3.32 14.21 -7.21
C ILE A 303 3.67 15.13 -6.03
N ILE A 304 2.67 15.65 -5.32
CA ILE A 304 2.87 16.42 -4.08
C ILE A 304 2.30 15.63 -2.91
N ALA A 305 3.17 15.06 -2.09
CA ALA A 305 2.76 14.40 -0.86
C ALA A 305 2.97 15.33 0.32
N TRP A 306 1.90 15.63 1.07
CA TRP A 306 2.03 16.28 2.37
C TRP A 306 1.46 15.34 3.43
N TYR A 307 2.28 14.94 4.40
CA TYR A 307 1.90 13.89 5.33
C TYR A 307 2.25 14.23 6.78
N SER A 308 1.38 13.76 7.68
CA SER A 308 1.64 13.86 9.11
C SER A 308 2.59 12.73 9.50
N TYR A 309 3.72 13.08 10.08
CA TYR A 309 4.68 12.15 10.63
C TYR A 309 4.00 11.30 11.71
N ASN A 310 3.82 10.03 11.41
CA ASN A 310 3.17 9.06 12.26
C ASN A 310 3.91 7.74 12.11
N ASN A 311 4.24 7.10 13.23
CA ASN A 311 4.75 5.73 13.29
C ASN A 311 4.15 5.04 14.53
N GLN A 312 2.88 5.35 14.82
CA GLN A 312 2.12 4.84 15.96
C GLN A 312 0.90 4.02 15.51
N ILE A 313 0.60 4.08 14.22
CA ILE A 313 -0.45 3.32 13.53
C ILE A 313 0.13 2.94 12.17
N PHE A 314 -0.46 1.96 11.47
CA PHE A 314 0.06 1.50 10.18
C PHE A 314 0.11 2.54 9.03
N HIS A 315 -0.32 3.78 9.27
CA HIS A 315 -0.11 4.95 8.41
C HIS A 315 1.32 5.50 8.51
N ASP A 316 2.32 4.61 8.43
CA ASP A 316 3.71 4.93 8.67
C ASP A 316 4.30 5.97 7.71
N ALA A 317 5.23 6.77 8.21
CA ALA A 317 5.87 7.85 7.46
C ALA A 317 6.63 7.39 6.19
N PHE A 318 7.11 6.14 6.17
CA PHE A 318 8.06 5.69 5.16
C PHE A 318 7.44 5.42 3.78
N TYR A 319 6.12 5.27 3.66
CA TYR A 319 5.47 4.90 2.38
C TYR A 319 5.68 5.93 1.26
N ASN A 320 5.80 7.22 1.60
CA ASN A 320 6.17 8.25 0.61
C ASN A 320 7.55 7.99 0.01
N TRP A 321 8.48 7.53 0.84
CA TRP A 321 9.85 7.16 0.45
C TRP A 321 9.90 5.83 -0.30
N GLN A 322 8.98 4.91 -0.01
CA GLN A 322 8.77 3.70 -0.81
C GLN A 322 8.28 4.04 -2.22
N VAL A 323 7.31 4.95 -2.38
CA VAL A 323 6.91 5.46 -3.70
C VAL A 323 8.08 6.14 -4.40
N ARG A 324 8.87 6.94 -3.69
CA ARG A 324 10.09 7.56 -4.23
C ARG A 324 11.09 6.53 -4.75
N ALA A 325 11.31 5.46 -3.98
CA ALA A 325 12.20 4.38 -4.37
C ALA A 325 11.71 3.67 -5.66
N ARG A 326 10.40 3.49 -5.82
CA ARG A 326 9.80 2.94 -7.05
C ARG A 326 9.98 3.88 -8.24
N LEU A 327 9.78 5.19 -8.06
CA LEU A 327 10.03 6.19 -9.11
C LEU A 327 11.48 6.14 -9.59
N ILE A 328 12.45 6.14 -8.67
CA ILE A 328 13.88 6.05 -9.00
C ILE A 328 14.19 4.73 -9.71
N ALA A 329 13.69 3.61 -9.20
CA ALA A 329 13.94 2.29 -9.79
C ALA A 329 13.38 2.18 -11.23
N ALA A 330 12.21 2.75 -11.50
CA ALA A 330 11.55 2.64 -12.80
C ALA A 330 11.98 3.73 -13.81
N ASN A 331 12.35 4.92 -13.35
CA ASN A 331 12.56 6.10 -14.20
C ASN A 331 13.96 6.71 -14.07
N GLY A 332 14.81 6.21 -13.17
CA GLY A 332 16.13 6.79 -12.86
C GLY A 332 16.09 8.11 -12.08
N SER A 333 14.89 8.61 -11.75
CA SER A 333 14.69 9.87 -11.03
C SER A 333 13.35 9.88 -10.30
N ALA A 334 13.23 10.76 -9.30
CA ALA A 334 11.98 11.16 -8.66
C ALA A 334 11.77 12.68 -8.70
N SER A 335 12.29 13.36 -9.72
CA SER A 335 12.17 14.82 -9.88
C SER A 335 10.71 15.31 -9.91
N ASN A 336 9.77 14.42 -10.27
CA ASN A 336 8.34 14.67 -10.29
C ASN A 336 7.66 14.57 -8.91
N GLN A 337 8.36 14.16 -7.84
CA GLN A 337 7.80 14.01 -6.51
C GLN A 337 8.40 14.98 -5.50
N VAL A 338 7.54 15.61 -4.70
CA VAL A 338 7.92 16.30 -3.47
C VAL A 338 7.21 15.73 -2.25
N ILE A 339 7.93 15.73 -1.13
CA ILE A 339 7.45 15.22 0.16
C ILE A 339 7.52 16.33 1.20
N TRP A 340 6.38 16.65 1.79
CA TRP A 340 6.20 17.64 2.82
C TRP A 340 5.81 16.98 4.14
N THR A 341 6.67 17.06 5.15
CA THR A 341 6.49 16.37 6.44
C THR A 341 6.07 17.35 7.53
N PHE A 342 5.11 17.00 8.38
CA PHE A 342 4.75 17.81 9.55
C PHE A 342 4.29 16.91 10.71
N LEU A 343 4.23 17.43 11.93
CA LEU A 343 3.56 16.77 13.05
C LEU A 343 2.50 17.71 13.63
N GLY A 344 1.28 17.23 13.80
CA GLY A 344 0.16 18.04 14.29
C GLY A 344 -0.41 18.96 13.21
N ASN A 345 -0.10 20.26 13.24
CA ASN A 345 -0.69 21.24 12.33
C ASN A 345 0.08 21.29 10.98
N PRO A 346 -0.57 21.05 9.82
CA PRO A 346 0.08 21.11 8.51
C PRO A 346 0.35 22.55 8.01
N GLY A 347 -0.05 23.58 8.76
CA GLY A 347 0.10 24.97 8.35
C GLY A 347 -0.57 25.23 7.00
N THR A 348 0.16 25.81 6.07
CA THR A 348 -0.35 26.14 4.72
C THR A 348 -0.19 25.00 3.70
N PHE A 349 0.39 23.85 4.07
CA PHE A 349 0.65 22.75 3.14
C PHE A 349 -0.54 22.34 2.27
N PRO A 350 -1.78 22.22 2.78
CA PRO A 350 -2.91 21.85 1.92
C PRO A 350 -3.16 22.89 0.80
N GLN A 351 -3.21 24.18 1.15
CA GLN A 351 -3.42 25.25 0.16
C GLN A 351 -2.25 25.36 -0.82
N ASP A 352 -1.03 25.25 -0.30
CA ASP A 352 0.17 25.31 -1.12
C ASP A 352 0.27 24.13 -2.08
N ALA A 353 -0.15 22.93 -1.68
CA ALA A 353 -0.16 21.75 -2.54
C ALA A 353 -1.10 21.95 -3.73
N PHE A 354 -2.31 22.46 -3.49
CA PHE A 354 -3.26 22.76 -4.54
C PHE A 354 -2.72 23.83 -5.50
N ASN A 355 -2.28 24.98 -4.96
CA ASN A 355 -1.77 26.09 -5.77
C ASN A 355 -0.54 25.70 -6.60
N GLN A 356 0.39 24.97 -5.99
CA GLN A 356 1.62 24.54 -6.67
C GLN A 356 1.37 23.43 -7.69
N MET A 357 0.42 22.52 -7.44
CA MET A 357 -0.01 21.54 -8.44
C MET A 357 -0.62 22.23 -9.66
N ASP A 358 -1.52 23.19 -9.44
CA ASP A 358 -2.15 23.96 -10.52
C ASP A 358 -1.12 24.74 -11.36
N GLN A 359 -0.15 25.38 -10.71
CA GLN A 359 0.96 26.06 -11.37
C GLN A 359 1.85 25.08 -12.17
N TRP A 360 2.17 23.93 -11.58
CA TRP A 360 3.00 22.91 -12.23
C TRP A 360 2.33 22.40 -13.50
N LEU A 361 1.05 22.05 -13.43
CA LEU A 361 0.29 21.55 -14.57
C LEU A 361 0.07 22.62 -15.64
N SER A 362 -0.20 23.87 -15.25
CA SER A 362 -0.29 24.98 -16.20
C SER A 362 1.02 25.22 -16.95
N THR A 363 2.15 25.09 -16.27
CA THR A 363 3.48 25.22 -16.89
C THR A 363 3.78 24.04 -17.81
N LEU A 364 3.38 22.83 -17.41
CA LEU A 364 3.52 21.60 -18.20
C LEU A 364 2.67 21.64 -19.47
N GLU A 365 1.42 22.12 -19.39
CA GLU A 365 0.51 22.27 -20.53
C GLU A 365 1.10 23.23 -21.58
N ALA A 366 1.81 24.28 -21.15
CA ALA A 366 2.47 25.22 -22.05
C ALA A 366 3.74 24.66 -22.74
N ASP A 367 4.25 23.51 -22.29
CA ASP A 367 5.48 22.90 -22.81
C ASP A 367 5.22 22.07 -24.08
N THR A 368 5.31 22.74 -25.23
CA THR A 368 5.14 22.13 -26.56
C THR A 368 6.41 21.48 -27.13
N SER A 369 7.47 21.29 -26.34
CA SER A 369 8.71 20.66 -26.81
C SER A 369 8.49 19.20 -27.21
N ALA A 370 9.45 18.60 -27.91
CA ALA A 370 9.44 17.18 -28.27
C ALA A 370 10.06 16.25 -27.20
N ASP A 371 10.42 16.80 -26.03
CA ASP A 371 11.04 16.04 -24.95
C ASP A 371 10.09 14.98 -24.36
N SER A 372 10.65 13.96 -23.70
CA SER A 372 9.85 12.96 -23.00
C SER A 372 8.99 13.58 -21.89
N GLN A 373 7.82 12.97 -21.63
CA GLN A 373 6.90 13.46 -20.62
C GLN A 373 7.53 13.63 -19.22
N PRO A 374 8.34 12.68 -18.69
CA PRO A 374 9.02 12.88 -17.40
C PRO A 374 9.97 14.07 -17.38
N THR A 375 10.66 14.35 -18.49
CA THR A 375 11.55 15.50 -18.62
C THR A 375 10.76 16.80 -18.57
N LYS A 376 9.62 16.88 -19.27
CA LYS A 376 8.72 18.04 -19.22
C LYS A 376 8.16 18.25 -17.82
N VAL A 377 7.71 17.18 -17.16
CA VAL A 377 7.21 17.22 -15.78
C VAL A 377 8.28 17.76 -14.84
N ALA A 378 9.51 17.25 -14.91
CA ALA A 378 10.60 17.73 -14.07
C ALA A 378 10.92 19.21 -14.32
N ARG A 379 10.92 19.65 -15.59
CA ARG A 379 11.19 21.04 -15.98
C ARG A 379 10.07 22.01 -15.57
N ALA A 380 8.81 21.57 -15.63
CA ALA A 380 7.64 22.38 -15.30
C ALA A 380 7.45 22.61 -13.79
N ARG A 381 8.24 21.93 -12.95
CA ARG A 381 8.15 22.00 -11.49
C ARG A 381 8.40 23.43 -10.99
N PRO A 382 7.49 24.03 -10.20
CA PRO A 382 7.73 25.34 -9.63
C PRO A 382 8.96 25.31 -8.70
N ALA A 383 9.80 26.35 -8.75
CA ALA A 383 11.05 26.41 -8.00
C ALA A 383 10.85 26.32 -6.47
N ALA A 384 9.71 26.80 -5.96
CA ALA A 384 9.35 26.73 -4.54
C ALA A 384 8.82 25.35 -4.09
N THR A 385 8.49 24.47 -5.05
CA THR A 385 7.99 23.13 -4.78
C THR A 385 9.16 22.22 -4.51
N VAL A 386 9.66 22.20 -3.27
CA VAL A 386 10.80 21.37 -2.82
C VAL A 386 10.42 20.53 -1.63
N ASP A 387 11.17 19.44 -1.39
CA ASP A 387 11.01 18.67 -0.14
C ASP A 387 11.17 19.62 1.05
N THR A 388 10.26 19.50 2.00
CA THR A 388 10.15 20.45 3.11
C THR A 388 9.64 19.71 4.33
N CYS A 389 10.05 20.10 5.54
CA CYS A 389 9.35 19.72 6.76
C CYS A 389 8.95 20.97 7.57
N LEU A 390 7.91 20.84 8.42
CA LEU A 390 7.53 21.87 9.38
C LEU A 390 8.08 21.54 10.76
N ILE A 391 9.04 22.33 11.25
CA ILE A 391 9.61 22.18 12.59
C ILE A 391 9.27 23.43 13.39
N GLY A 392 8.49 23.27 14.46
CA GLY A 392 8.01 24.41 15.25
C GLY A 392 7.16 25.41 14.43
N GLY A 393 6.51 24.95 13.37
CA GLY A 393 5.74 25.79 12.44
C GLY A 393 6.58 26.48 11.34
N ALA A 394 7.91 26.38 11.38
CA ALA A 394 8.79 26.91 10.35
C ALA A 394 9.05 25.89 9.24
N ARG A 395 9.07 26.35 7.97
CA ARG A 395 9.47 25.54 6.82
C ARG A 395 10.98 25.33 6.82
N VAL A 396 11.40 24.07 6.83
CA VAL A 396 12.79 23.64 6.77
C VAL A 396 13.00 22.78 5.52
N ILE A 397 13.96 23.15 4.68
CA ILE A 397 14.29 22.42 3.43
C ILE A 397 15.57 21.58 3.56
N ASP A 398 16.28 21.69 4.68
CA ASP A 398 17.47 20.89 4.94
C ASP A 398 17.07 19.44 5.24
N SER A 399 17.41 18.53 4.32
CA SER A 399 17.02 17.12 4.40
C SER A 399 17.58 16.40 5.63
N VAL A 400 18.77 16.78 6.10
CA VAL A 400 19.40 16.18 7.28
C VAL A 400 18.63 16.56 8.54
N THR A 401 18.28 17.83 8.70
CA THR A 401 17.47 18.33 9.81
C THR A 401 16.09 17.69 9.80
N CYS A 402 15.45 17.57 8.63
CA CYS A 402 14.15 16.90 8.51
C CYS A 402 14.23 15.42 8.91
N ALA A 403 15.22 14.67 8.40
CA ALA A 403 15.38 13.26 8.71
C ALA A 403 15.73 13.00 10.18
N SER A 404 16.49 13.90 10.82
CA SER A 404 16.80 13.82 12.25
C SER A 404 15.56 14.07 13.13
N THR A 405 14.69 15.00 12.70
CA THR A 405 13.46 15.33 13.44
C THR A 405 12.36 14.28 13.22
N TYR A 406 12.28 13.74 12.01
CA TYR A 406 11.25 12.81 11.55
C TYR A 406 11.89 11.53 10.99
N PRO A 407 12.48 10.67 11.83
CA PRO A 407 13.15 9.46 11.37
C PRO A 407 12.15 8.47 10.76
N ASN A 408 12.48 7.95 9.59
CA ASN A 408 11.71 6.86 8.99
C ASN A 408 12.09 5.53 9.64
N PHE A 409 11.08 4.68 9.81
CA PHE A 409 11.24 3.29 10.19
C PHE A 409 10.99 2.39 8.96
N GLY A 410 10.89 1.09 9.17
CA GLY A 410 10.64 0.13 8.09
C GLY A 410 9.44 -0.76 8.39
N ASP A 411 9.47 -1.95 7.81
CA ASP A 411 8.48 -2.99 8.01
C ASP A 411 9.21 -4.33 8.29
N PRO A 412 8.49 -5.41 8.63
CA PRO A 412 9.10 -6.71 8.89
C PRO A 412 9.93 -7.26 7.72
N ARG A 413 9.59 -6.92 6.46
CA ARG A 413 10.31 -7.41 5.27
C ARG A 413 11.58 -6.62 5.02
N LEU A 414 11.60 -5.32 5.30
CA LEU A 414 12.82 -4.51 5.29
C LEU A 414 13.83 -5.03 6.33
N VAL A 415 13.35 -5.39 7.54
CA VAL A 415 14.19 -6.07 8.55
C VAL A 415 14.68 -7.44 8.07
N ALA A 416 13.88 -8.13 7.26
CA ALA A 416 14.26 -9.41 6.64
C ALA A 416 15.18 -9.27 5.41
N GLY A 417 15.57 -8.04 5.01
CA GLY A 417 16.50 -7.76 3.92
C GLY A 417 15.86 -7.35 2.59
N ALA A 418 14.55 -7.12 2.55
CA ALA A 418 13.89 -6.54 1.38
C ALA A 418 14.37 -5.11 1.12
N ASN A 419 14.23 -4.65 -0.12
CA ASN A 419 14.53 -3.26 -0.46
C ASN A 419 13.30 -2.35 -0.26
N LEU A 420 13.55 -1.03 -0.17
CA LEU A 420 12.53 -0.02 0.09
C LEU A 420 11.41 0.03 -0.95
N THR A 421 11.61 -0.48 -2.18
CA THR A 421 10.52 -0.52 -3.17
C THR A 421 9.37 -1.41 -2.72
N GLY A 422 9.64 -2.47 -1.93
CA GLY A 422 8.62 -3.38 -1.38
C GLY A 422 7.68 -4.01 -2.41
N MET A 423 8.16 -4.23 -3.64
CA MET A 423 7.35 -4.81 -4.73
C MET A 423 7.38 -6.35 -4.74
N VAL A 424 8.19 -6.99 -3.90
CA VAL A 424 8.36 -8.45 -3.90
C VAL A 424 7.25 -9.10 -3.07
N LEU A 425 6.24 -9.65 -3.74
CA LEU A 425 5.14 -10.40 -3.11
C LEU A 425 5.63 -11.78 -2.63
N LYS A 426 6.24 -12.52 -3.57
CA LYS A 426 6.97 -13.78 -3.32
C LYS A 426 8.40 -13.62 -3.80
N CYS A 427 9.37 -13.86 -2.92
CA CYS A 427 10.78 -13.80 -3.27
C CYS A 427 11.21 -15.04 -4.06
N GLN A 428 12.22 -14.88 -4.91
CA GLN A 428 13.02 -16.02 -5.34
C GLN A 428 13.88 -16.48 -4.16
N LEU A 429 14.27 -17.76 -4.14
CA LEU A 429 15.07 -18.31 -3.05
C LEU A 429 16.54 -18.48 -3.47
N LYS A 430 17.44 -18.20 -2.53
CA LYS A 430 18.87 -18.55 -2.59
C LYS A 430 19.24 -19.50 -1.46
N ALA A 431 20.33 -20.23 -1.63
CA ALA A 431 20.88 -21.05 -0.55
C ALA A 431 21.27 -20.17 0.65
N VAL A 432 21.23 -20.75 1.85
CA VAL A 432 21.68 -20.09 3.08
C VAL A 432 23.17 -19.78 2.99
N ASP A 433 23.50 -18.49 2.97
CA ASP A 433 24.87 -17.99 2.93
C ASP A 433 25.30 -17.54 4.34
N PRO A 434 26.35 -18.15 4.93
CA PRO A 434 26.86 -17.74 6.24
C PRO A 434 27.19 -16.24 6.36
N THR A 435 27.54 -15.58 5.25
CA THR A 435 27.88 -14.15 5.23
C THR A 435 26.67 -13.25 5.50
N ASP A 436 25.45 -13.74 5.23
CA ASP A 436 24.20 -13.01 5.49
C ASP A 436 23.97 -12.78 7.00
N TYR A 437 24.66 -13.48 7.90
CA TYR A 437 24.40 -13.43 9.35
C TYR A 437 25.41 -12.62 10.14
N ALA A 438 26.32 -11.88 9.48
CA ALA A 438 27.33 -11.03 10.14
C ALA A 438 28.15 -11.75 11.24
N GLY A 439 28.40 -13.05 11.08
CA GLY A 439 29.13 -13.88 12.06
C GLY A 439 28.37 -14.14 13.37
N LYS A 440 27.05 -13.89 13.42
CA LYS A 440 26.21 -14.05 14.62
C LYS A 440 25.74 -15.47 14.87
N LEU A 441 25.91 -16.37 13.90
CA LEU A 441 25.54 -17.78 13.99
C LEU A 441 26.78 -18.67 13.96
N SER A 442 26.80 -19.65 14.84
CA SER A 442 27.74 -20.78 14.80
C SER A 442 27.44 -21.72 13.62
N ALA A 443 28.36 -22.66 13.34
CA ALA A 443 28.15 -23.67 12.30
C ALA A 443 26.88 -24.52 12.55
N THR A 444 26.64 -24.92 13.80
CA THR A 444 25.44 -25.69 14.19
C THR A 444 24.16 -24.88 14.00
N GLU A 445 24.18 -23.59 14.33
CA GLU A 445 23.01 -22.71 14.13
C GLU A 445 22.75 -22.46 12.64
N LEU A 446 23.79 -22.37 11.80
CA LEU A 446 23.62 -22.31 10.34
C LEU A 446 22.98 -23.59 9.77
N ASP A 447 23.31 -24.76 10.31
CA ASP A 447 22.64 -26.01 9.94
C ASP A 447 21.16 -26.01 10.37
N GLN A 448 20.83 -25.41 11.51
CA GLN A 448 19.43 -25.20 11.91
C GLN A 448 18.72 -24.24 10.95
N VAL A 449 19.34 -23.15 10.52
CA VAL A 449 18.76 -22.27 9.50
C VAL A 449 18.49 -23.04 8.20
N ARG A 450 19.43 -23.88 7.73
CA ARG A 450 19.22 -24.72 6.53
C ARG A 450 18.07 -25.72 6.72
N ALA A 451 17.89 -26.24 7.94
CA ALA A 451 16.77 -27.14 8.25
C ALA A 451 15.42 -26.40 8.30
N ILE A 452 15.41 -25.16 8.80
CA ILE A 452 14.21 -24.29 8.81
C ILE A 452 13.83 -23.87 7.39
N PHE A 453 14.82 -23.61 6.54
CA PHE A 453 14.66 -23.15 5.17
C PHE A 453 15.23 -24.15 4.15
N PRO A 454 14.64 -25.35 4.01
CA PRO A 454 15.20 -26.41 3.16
C PRO A 454 15.23 -26.04 1.67
N GLN A 455 14.36 -25.10 1.26
CA GLN A 455 14.29 -24.59 -0.12
C GLN A 455 15.13 -23.32 -0.31
N GLY A 456 15.76 -22.81 0.75
CA GLY A 456 16.49 -21.55 0.75
C GLY A 456 15.71 -20.37 1.37
N VAL A 457 16.40 -19.24 1.45
CA VAL A 457 15.92 -17.97 2.01
C VAL A 457 15.72 -16.95 0.89
N CYS A 458 14.98 -15.88 1.15
CA CYS A 458 14.70 -14.86 0.15
C CYS A 458 15.97 -14.25 -0.47
N ASP A 459 16.00 -14.21 -1.80
CA ASP A 459 16.98 -13.53 -2.63
C ASP A 459 16.40 -12.20 -3.11
N TYR A 460 16.50 -11.17 -2.27
CA TYR A 460 16.01 -9.82 -2.58
C TYR A 460 16.87 -9.07 -3.61
N SER A 461 17.96 -9.68 -4.10
CA SER A 461 18.72 -9.16 -5.25
C SER A 461 18.01 -9.39 -6.58
N LYS A 462 17.00 -10.27 -6.59
CA LYS A 462 16.21 -10.62 -7.78
C LYS A 462 14.80 -10.04 -7.71
N PRO A 463 14.16 -9.82 -8.87
CA PRO A 463 12.72 -9.55 -8.92
C PRO A 463 11.91 -10.67 -8.27
N GLY A 464 10.72 -10.31 -7.78
CA GLY A 464 9.77 -11.27 -7.24
C GLY A 464 9.35 -12.32 -8.27
N VAL A 465 8.90 -13.48 -7.80
CA VAL A 465 8.36 -14.54 -8.66
C VAL A 465 7.15 -13.99 -9.42
N GLY A 466 7.18 -14.10 -10.75
CA GLY A 466 6.11 -13.58 -11.61
C GLY A 466 6.13 -12.05 -11.79
N GLN A 467 7.12 -11.33 -11.23
CA GLN A 467 7.23 -9.89 -11.37
C GLN A 467 7.43 -9.49 -12.83
N GLN A 468 6.52 -8.65 -13.32
CA GLN A 468 6.52 -8.13 -14.68
C GLN A 468 6.06 -6.67 -14.68
N PRO A 469 6.39 -5.88 -15.71
CA PRO A 469 5.87 -4.53 -15.85
C PRO A 469 4.34 -4.51 -15.93
N VAL A 470 3.74 -3.45 -15.41
CA VAL A 470 2.30 -3.20 -15.53
C VAL A 470 1.89 -3.13 -17.01
N ARG A 471 0.73 -3.71 -17.34
CA ARG A 471 0.04 -3.52 -18.63
C ARG A 471 -0.92 -2.34 -18.50
N THR A 472 -0.53 -1.19 -19.03
CA THR A 472 -1.35 0.02 -18.97
C THR A 472 -2.64 -0.15 -19.77
N TRP A 473 -3.72 0.52 -19.35
CA TRP A 473 -5.05 0.43 -19.99
C TRP A 473 -5.01 0.60 -21.52
N SER A 474 -4.20 1.55 -22.02
CA SER A 474 -4.02 1.81 -23.45
C SER A 474 -3.53 0.60 -24.27
N THR A 475 -2.87 -0.37 -23.64
CA THR A 475 -2.39 -1.60 -24.30
C THR A 475 -3.44 -2.70 -24.39
N TRP A 476 -4.54 -2.59 -23.63
CA TRP A 476 -5.67 -3.52 -23.71
C TRP A 476 -6.61 -3.18 -24.87
N LEU A 477 -6.68 -1.91 -25.26
CA LEU A 477 -7.48 -1.45 -26.41
C LEU A 477 -6.92 -1.91 -27.77
N THR A 478 -5.66 -2.32 -27.85
CA THR A 478 -5.03 -2.81 -29.10
C THR A 478 -5.10 -4.33 -29.27
N THR A 479 -5.77 -5.04 -28.35
CA THR A 479 -5.96 -6.51 -28.41
C THR A 479 -7.42 -6.95 -28.58
N LEU A 480 -8.32 -5.99 -28.79
CA LEU A 480 -9.67 -6.19 -29.34
C LEU A 480 -9.68 -5.72 -30.80
#